data_AF-A0A3D5KJG6-F1
#
_entry.id   AF-A0A3D5KJG6-F1
#
_cell.length_a   1.000
_cell.length_b   1.000
_cell.length_c   1.000
_cell.angle_alpha   90.00
_cell.angle_beta   90.00
_cell.angle_gamma   90.00
#
_symmetry.space_group_name_H-M   'P 1'
#
loop_
_entity.id
_entity.type
_entity.pdbx_description
1 polymer ?
#
loop_
_entity_poly.entity_id
_entity_poly.type
_entity_poly.pdbx_seq_one_letter_code
_entity_poly.pdbx_strand_id
1 'polypeptide(L)'
;MRRISEVVKILLDNNENFVVFISIIAPFKSLREMIKEIIFPYKYYEVFVSCPLEVCEERDPKFLYKEARKKCVNVMTGLGSKYEEPENPDLIVDTNLYTIDECAEKVINILPL
;
A
#
# COMPACT_ATOMS: atom_id res chain seq x y z
N MET A 1 8.02 -2.20 8.67
CA MET A 1 8.28 -1.20 7.61
C MET A 1 9.76 -0.97 7.43
N ARG A 2 10.49 -0.41 8.41
CA ARG A 2 11.95 -0.23 8.34
C ARG A 2 12.71 -1.42 7.73
N ARG A 3 12.56 -2.64 8.26
CA ARG A 3 13.26 -3.84 7.72
C ARG A 3 13.01 -4.08 6.23
N ILE A 4 11.77 -3.87 5.75
CA ILE A 4 11.42 -4.05 4.33
C ILE A 4 12.10 -2.96 3.52
N SER A 5 12.02 -1.70 3.97
CA SER A 5 12.66 -0.56 3.30
C SER A 5 14.17 -0.73 3.19
N GLU A 6 14.85 -1.25 4.22
CA GLU A 6 16.30 -1.51 4.18
C GLU A 6 16.64 -2.61 3.16
N VAL A 7 15.83 -3.67 3.05
CA VAL A 7 16.02 -4.71 2.03
C VAL A 7 15.83 -4.13 0.62
N VAL A 8 14.81 -3.29 0.42
CA VAL A 8 14.60 -2.61 -0.87
C VAL A 8 15.78 -1.71 -1.21
N LYS A 9 16.29 -0.95 -0.24
CA LYS A 9 17.49 -0.13 -0.44
C LYS A 9 18.67 -0.97 -0.91
N ILE A 10 18.93 -2.11 -0.24
CA ILE A 10 20.01 -3.03 -0.66
C ILE A 10 19.78 -3.53 -2.09
N LEU A 11 18.55 -3.87 -2.49
CA LEU A 11 18.26 -4.31 -3.86
C LEU A 11 18.57 -3.22 -4.89
N LEU A 12 18.18 -1.98 -4.60
CA LEU A 12 18.42 -0.83 -5.48
C LEU A 12 19.89 -0.43 -5.53
N ASP A 13 20.60 -0.50 -4.40
CA ASP A 13 22.05 -0.26 -4.31
C ASP A 13 22.85 -1.26 -5.17
N ASN A 14 22.35 -2.49 -5.36
CA ASN A 14 23.00 -3.50 -6.18
C ASN A 14 22.66 -3.43 -7.67
N ASN A 15 21.51 -2.85 -8.02
CA ASN A 15 21.08 -2.73 -9.42
C ASN A 15 20.05 -1.61 -9.61
N GLU A 16 20.47 -0.55 -10.29
CA GLU A 16 19.63 0.63 -10.57
C GLU A 16 18.44 0.33 -11.51
N ASN A 17 18.44 -0.82 -12.20
CA ASN A 17 17.35 -1.23 -13.11
C ASN A 17 16.24 -2.03 -12.43
N PHE A 18 16.31 -2.24 -11.12
CA PHE A 18 15.25 -2.95 -10.41
C PHE A 18 14.05 -2.05 -10.11
N VAL A 19 12.86 -2.56 -10.45
CA VAL A 19 11.58 -2.04 -9.97
C VAL A 19 11.09 -2.93 -8.84
N VAL A 20 10.91 -2.35 -7.65
CA VAL A 20 10.50 -3.10 -6.45
C VAL A 20 9.10 -2.67 -6.02
N PHE A 21 8.17 -3.62 -5.97
CA PHE A 21 6.82 -3.40 -5.48
C PHE A 21 6.69 -3.83 -4.02
N ILE A 22 6.06 -2.99 -3.19
CA ILE A 22 5.81 -3.28 -1.78
C ILE A 22 4.30 -3.18 -1.50
N SER A 23 3.63 -4.33 -1.34
CA SER A 23 2.19 -4.41 -1.08
C SER A 23 1.91 -4.66 0.42
N ILE A 24 1.90 -3.59 1.21
CA ILE A 24 1.70 -3.66 2.67
C ILE A 24 0.75 -2.56 3.13
N ILE A 25 -0.01 -2.84 4.20
CA ILE A 25 -0.88 -1.85 4.82
C ILE A 25 0.00 -0.84 5.56
N ALA A 26 0.02 0.41 5.10
CA ALA A 26 0.75 1.53 5.71
C ALA A 26 -0.24 2.61 6.19
N PRO A 27 -0.87 2.40 7.36
CA PRO A 27 -2.05 3.18 7.75
C PRO A 27 -1.73 4.58 8.29
N PHE A 28 -0.46 4.91 8.55
CA PHE A 28 -0.07 6.20 9.11
C PHE A 28 0.85 6.95 8.16
N LYS A 29 0.66 8.27 8.05
CA LYS A 29 1.50 9.16 7.24
C LYS A 29 2.97 9.07 7.61
N SER A 30 3.28 9.12 8.91
CA SER A 30 4.64 9.02 9.44
C SER A 30 5.36 7.73 9.02
N LEU A 31 4.61 6.66 8.80
CA LEU A 31 5.15 5.39 8.36
C LEU A 31 5.54 5.42 6.89
N ARG A 32 4.73 6.08 6.06
CA ARG A 32 5.00 6.26 4.63
C ARG A 32 6.16 7.23 4.40
N GLU A 33 6.22 8.30 5.20
CA GLU A 33 7.36 9.23 5.25
C GLU A 33 8.67 8.51 5.62
N MET A 34 8.68 7.68 6.68
CA MET A 34 9.85 6.86 7.05
C MET A 34 10.33 5.97 5.89
N ILE A 35 9.41 5.33 5.17
CA ILE A 35 9.76 4.48 4.02
C ILE A 35 10.42 5.34 2.95
N LYS A 36 9.81 6.47 2.59
CA LYS A 36 10.35 7.41 1.60
C LYS A 36 11.75 7.91 1.96
N GLU A 37 11.98 8.23 3.24
CA GLU A 37 13.30 8.65 3.75
C GLU A 37 14.36 7.54 3.63
N ILE A 38 14.03 6.29 3.94
CA ILE A 38 14.98 5.18 3.84
C ILE A 38 15.36 4.90 2.38
N ILE A 39 14.38 4.96 1.48
CA ILE A 39 14.54 4.70 0.05
C ILE A 39 15.30 5.82 -0.67
N PHE A 40 15.33 7.03 -0.13
CA PHE A 40 16.13 8.13 -0.69
C PHE A 40 17.61 7.70 -0.87
N PRO A 41 18.27 8.04 -2.01
CA PRO A 41 17.83 8.96 -3.07
C PRO A 41 17.07 8.31 -4.23
N TYR A 42 16.69 7.04 -4.14
CA TYR A 42 16.01 6.36 -5.24
C TYR A 42 14.60 6.88 -5.47
N LYS A 43 14.11 6.69 -6.71
CA LYS A 43 12.74 7.06 -7.07
C LYS A 43 11.75 6.22 -6.26
N TYR A 44 10.81 6.89 -5.63
CA TYR A 44 9.76 6.29 -4.81
C TYR A 44 8.41 6.79 -5.30
N TYR A 45 7.45 5.87 -5.45
CA TYR A 45 6.07 6.18 -5.82
C TYR A 45 5.12 5.70 -4.73
N GLU A 46 4.33 6.61 -4.17
CA GLU A 46 3.24 6.30 -3.25
C GLU A 46 1.97 5.98 -4.05
N VAL A 47 1.64 4.68 -4.17
CA VAL A 47 0.41 4.22 -4.83
C VAL A 47 -0.67 3.98 -3.77
N PHE A 48 -1.71 4.80 -3.77
CA PHE A 48 -2.87 4.62 -2.91
C PHE A 48 -3.87 3.65 -3.57
N VAL A 49 -3.94 2.43 -3.05
CA VAL A 49 -4.95 1.44 -3.43
C VAL A 49 -6.24 1.74 -2.68
N SER A 50 -7.08 2.56 -3.29
CA SER A 50 -8.35 3.05 -2.75
C SER A 50 -9.44 2.00 -2.91
N CYS A 51 -10.19 1.78 -1.84
CA CYS A 51 -11.40 0.96 -1.82
C CYS A 51 -12.21 1.29 -0.55
N PRO A 52 -13.54 1.50 -0.66
CA PRO A 52 -14.39 1.64 0.53
C PRO A 52 -14.25 0.44 1.46
N LEU A 53 -14.30 0.69 2.77
CA LEU A 53 -14.14 -0.35 3.80
C LEU A 53 -15.20 -1.44 3.67
N GLU A 54 -16.43 -1.06 3.37
CA GLU A 54 -17.57 -1.97 3.23
C GLU A 54 -17.32 -2.99 2.11
N VAL A 55 -16.72 -2.53 0.99
CA VAL A 55 -16.33 -3.40 -0.13
C VAL A 55 -15.15 -4.30 0.26
N CYS A 56 -14.21 -3.80 1.08
CA CYS A 56 -13.12 -4.61 1.61
C CYS A 56 -13.64 -5.72 2.56
N GLU A 57 -14.60 -5.38 3.44
CA GLU A 57 -15.26 -6.31 4.35
C GLU A 57 -16.11 -7.35 3.60
N GLU A 58 -16.76 -6.96 2.49
CA GLU A 58 -17.50 -7.89 1.64
C GLU A 58 -16.56 -8.90 0.97
N ARG A 59 -15.45 -8.41 0.40
CA ARG A 59 -14.47 -9.25 -0.31
C ARG A 59 -13.75 -10.23 0.63
N ASP A 60 -13.39 -9.76 1.83
CA ASP A 60 -12.66 -10.45 2.92
C ASP A 60 -11.99 -11.79 2.54
N PRO A 61 -11.02 -11.79 1.60
CA PRO A 61 -10.51 -13.01 0.97
C PRO A 61 -9.74 -13.91 1.94
N LYS A 62 -9.38 -13.37 3.11
CA LYS A 62 -8.65 -14.05 4.19
C LYS A 62 -9.52 -14.25 5.44
N PHE A 63 -10.80 -13.91 5.38
CA PHE A 63 -11.75 -13.97 6.50
C PHE A 63 -11.32 -13.18 7.75
N LEU A 64 -10.49 -12.15 7.59
CA LEU A 64 -9.90 -11.37 8.67
C LEU A 64 -10.91 -10.38 9.27
N TYR A 65 -11.73 -9.73 8.44
CA TYR A 65 -12.76 -8.81 8.94
C TYR A 65 -13.85 -9.56 9.68
N LYS A 66 -14.28 -10.71 9.14
CA LYS A 66 -15.25 -11.59 9.80
C LYS A 66 -14.76 -12.06 11.17
N GLU A 67 -13.50 -12.47 11.28
CA GLU A 67 -12.92 -12.89 12.55
C GLU A 67 -12.74 -11.73 13.53
N ALA A 68 -12.34 -10.55 13.05
CA ALA A 68 -12.21 -9.35 13.88
C ALA A 68 -13.55 -8.92 14.49
N ARG A 69 -14.64 -8.95 13.70
CA ARG A 69 -16.00 -8.64 14.17
C ARG A 69 -16.48 -9.64 15.24
N LYS A 70 -16.26 -10.94 15.03
CA LYS A 70 -16.64 -11.98 16.02
C LYS A 70 -15.89 -11.85 17.34
N LYS A 71 -14.60 -11.52 17.27
CA LYS A 71 -13.71 -11.46 18.43
C LYS A 71 -13.64 -10.07 19.08
N CYS A 72 -14.45 -9.11 18.62
CA CYS A 72 -14.40 -7.71 19.05
C CYS A 72 -12.98 -7.13 19.02
N VAL A 73 -12.21 -7.46 17.98
CA VAL A 73 -10.81 -7.02 17.85
C VAL A 73 -10.78 -5.59 17.33
N ASN A 74 -10.58 -4.64 18.25
CA ASN A 74 -10.51 -3.21 17.96
C ASN A 74 -9.23 -2.75 17.24
N VAL A 75 -8.28 -3.65 16.92
CA VAL A 75 -6.97 -3.25 16.37
C VAL A 75 -6.91 -3.38 14.84
N MET A 76 -7.97 -3.90 14.19
CA MET A 76 -8.00 -4.03 12.74
C MET A 76 -8.10 -2.65 12.06
N THR A 77 -7.29 -2.42 11.03
CA THR A 77 -7.30 -1.21 10.21
C THR A 77 -8.67 -1.01 9.57
N GLY A 78 -9.26 0.17 9.77
CA GLY A 78 -10.61 0.51 9.31
C GLY A 78 -11.73 0.20 10.32
N LEU A 79 -11.51 -0.72 11.27
CA LEU A 79 -12.51 -1.02 12.31
C LEU A 79 -12.28 -0.23 13.60
N GLY A 80 -11.05 -0.26 14.13
CA GLY A 80 -10.69 0.46 15.36
C GLY A 80 -9.29 1.07 15.34
N SER A 81 -8.46 0.71 14.36
CA SER A 81 -7.23 1.44 14.03
C SER A 81 -7.48 2.37 12.84
N LYS A 82 -7.02 3.62 12.94
CA LYS A 82 -7.16 4.62 11.88
C LYS A 82 -6.38 4.21 10.63
N TYR A 83 -6.91 4.60 9.47
CA TYR A 83 -6.18 4.65 8.21
C TYR A 83 -6.14 6.12 7.77
N GLU A 84 -4.96 6.70 7.74
CA GLU A 84 -4.71 8.04 7.27
C GLU A 84 -4.48 7.98 5.76
N GLU A 85 -5.51 8.33 4.99
CA GLU A 85 -5.41 8.39 3.53
C GLU A 85 -4.22 9.29 3.11
N PRO A 86 -3.46 8.89 2.08
CA PRO A 86 -2.42 9.75 1.53
C PRO A 86 -2.99 11.07 1.02
N GLU A 87 -2.42 12.20 1.43
CA GLU A 87 -2.86 13.53 1.01
C GLU A 87 -2.51 13.81 -0.46
N ASN A 88 -1.32 13.38 -0.91
CA ASN A 88 -0.81 13.61 -2.27
C ASN A 88 -0.05 12.36 -2.78
N PRO A 89 -0.75 11.22 -2.97
CA PRO A 89 -0.12 10.04 -3.55
C PRO A 89 0.27 10.30 -5.01
N ASP A 90 1.34 9.64 -5.47
CA ASP A 90 1.76 9.72 -6.87
C ASP A 90 0.74 9.08 -7.82
N LEU A 91 -0.04 8.11 -7.33
CA LEU A 91 -1.13 7.46 -8.06
C LEU A 91 -2.23 6.98 -7.11
N ILE A 92 -3.50 7.17 -7.51
CA ILE A 92 -4.67 6.56 -6.86
C ILE A 92 -5.21 5.46 -7.77
N VAL A 93 -5.51 4.31 -7.17
CA VAL A 93 -6.08 3.14 -7.85
C VAL A 93 -7.38 2.73 -7.14
N ASP A 94 -8.53 3.10 -7.71
CA ASP A 94 -9.86 2.80 -7.16
C ASP A 94 -10.32 1.39 -7.52
N THR A 95 -9.95 0.41 -6.70
CA THR A 95 -10.18 -1.03 -6.98
C THR A 95 -11.63 -1.49 -6.86
N ASN A 96 -12.55 -0.60 -6.47
CA ASN A 96 -13.99 -0.84 -6.51
C ASN A 96 -14.62 -0.35 -7.81
N LEU A 97 -13.93 0.49 -8.60
CA LEU A 97 -14.43 1.07 -9.84
C LEU A 97 -13.87 0.41 -11.09
N TYR A 98 -12.65 -0.11 -11.01
CA TYR A 98 -11.93 -0.69 -12.14
C TYR A 98 -11.65 -2.18 -11.93
N THR A 99 -11.44 -2.88 -13.04
CA THR A 99 -10.95 -4.26 -13.05
C THR A 99 -9.48 -4.34 -12.64
N ILE A 100 -9.02 -5.54 -12.32
CA ILE A 100 -7.61 -5.78 -11.95
C ILE A 100 -6.67 -5.35 -13.07
N ASP A 101 -7.01 -5.65 -14.32
CA ASP A 101 -6.17 -5.33 -15.49
C ASP A 101 -6.06 -3.80 -15.68
N GLU A 102 -7.18 -3.08 -15.60
CA GLU A 102 -7.19 -1.61 -15.68
C GLU A 102 -6.40 -0.96 -14.53
N CYS A 103 -6.51 -1.51 -13.31
CA CYS A 103 -5.73 -1.07 -12.16
C CYS A 103 -4.22 -1.32 -12.39
N ALA A 104 -3.85 -2.49 -12.88
CA ALA A 104 -2.46 -2.85 -13.15
C ALA A 104 -1.87 -1.96 -14.25
N GLU A 105 -2.62 -1.69 -15.31
CA GLU A 105 -2.22 -0.79 -16.40
C GLU A 105 -1.93 0.63 -15.89
N LYS A 106 -2.78 1.18 -15.01
CA LYS A 106 -2.51 2.48 -14.36
C LYS A 106 -1.18 2.49 -13.60
N VAL A 107 -0.85 1.42 -12.88
CA VAL A 107 0.42 1.31 -12.14
C VAL A 107 1.60 1.17 -13.10
N ILE A 108 1.48 0.39 -14.18
CA ILE A 108 2.55 0.22 -15.17
C ILE A 108 2.85 1.55 -15.87
N ASN A 109 1.83 2.34 -16.19
CA ASN A 109 1.97 3.60 -16.93
C ASN A 109 2.74 4.70 -16.17
N ILE A 110 2.89 4.62 -14.84
CA ILE A 110 3.68 5.59 -14.06
C ILE A 110 5.15 5.18 -13.92
N LEU A 111 5.49 3.93 -14.26
CA LEU A 111 6.86 3.42 -14.15
C LEU A 111 7.74 4.05 -15.22
N PRO A 112 9.02 4.32 -14.91
CA PRO A 112 9.99 4.80 -15.89
C PRO A 112 10.45 3.60 -16.75
N LEU A 113 9.64 3.22 -17.73
CA LEU A 113 9.94 2.18 -18.73
C LEU A 113 10.44 2.80 -20.04
#